data_AF-A0A940HJD0-F1
#
_entry.id   AF-A0A940HJD0-F1
#
_cell.length_a   1.000
_cell.length_b   1.000
_cell.length_c   1.000
_cell.angle_alpha   90.00
_cell.angle_beta   90.00
_cell.angle_gamma   90.00
#
_symmetry.space_group_name_H-M   'P 1'
#
loop_
_entity.id
_entity.type
_entity.pdbx_description
1 polymer ?
#
loop_
_entity_poly.entity_id
_entity_poly.type
_entity_poly.pdbx_seq_one_letter_code
_entity_poly.pdbx_strand_id
1 'polypeptide(L)'
;MSQLLHYKILATATLDYLKAHFSKSIIVDGRSHIGEYYEQQQLLVEKYFQKKATGLLKKKFESLSGPLRKRGDQAFARYIAERTGQQLDVVSEAQEAFQQRAAKFLAKPVNEQRRSAGTNNGYEESPAIIAPDGRKRLHIVRGRSGQQMTSSVTIVFEQSSTGIYCKLGLDEELTAVWKDNDSILITSKKDDLPETTKYRQVQSFDELVTIEYAEG
;
A
#
# COMPACT_ATOMS: atom_id res chain seq x y z
N MET A 1 28.00 -22.61 3.66
CA MET A 1 26.97 -21.93 4.47
C MET A 1 25.81 -22.89 4.71
N SER A 2 25.31 -23.03 5.94
CA SER A 2 24.16 -23.92 6.21
C SER A 2 22.88 -23.35 5.58
N GLN A 3 21.94 -24.20 5.18
CA GLN A 3 20.66 -23.74 4.62
C GLN A 3 19.88 -22.85 5.60
N LEU A 4 19.97 -23.16 6.90
CA LEU A 4 19.37 -22.35 7.96
C LEU A 4 19.92 -20.92 7.95
N LEU A 5 21.25 -20.77 7.92
CA LEU A 5 21.90 -19.46 7.91
C LEU A 5 21.65 -18.72 6.58
N HIS A 6 21.66 -19.45 5.46
CA HIS A 6 21.36 -18.91 4.15
C HIS A 6 19.99 -18.21 4.10
N TYR A 7 18.92 -18.91 4.50
CA TYR A 7 17.57 -18.31 4.46
C TYR A 7 17.37 -17.22 5.51
N LYS A 8 18.07 -17.28 6.65
CA LYS A 8 18.09 -16.16 7.61
C LYS A 8 18.61 -14.89 6.93
N ILE A 9 19.80 -14.97 6.32
CA ILE A 9 20.47 -13.84 5.67
C ILE A 9 19.58 -13.25 4.57
N LEU A 10 19.02 -14.10 3.70
CA LEU A 10 18.13 -13.65 2.63
C LEU A 10 16.86 -12.97 3.16
N ALA A 11 16.19 -13.57 4.15
CA ALA A 11 14.97 -12.99 4.72
C ALA A 11 15.25 -11.65 5.42
N THR A 12 16.33 -11.54 6.18
CA THR A 12 16.75 -10.30 6.83
C THR A 12 17.10 -9.22 5.81
N ALA A 13 17.93 -9.54 4.81
CA ALA A 13 18.30 -8.57 3.77
C ALA A 13 17.07 -8.08 2.99
N THR A 14 16.10 -8.97 2.72
CA THR A 14 14.84 -8.60 2.08
C THR A 14 14.03 -7.62 2.95
N LEU A 15 13.96 -7.86 4.27
CA LEU A 15 13.28 -6.95 5.20
C LEU A 15 13.98 -5.60 5.28
N ASP A 16 15.31 -5.56 5.29
CA ASP A 16 16.05 -4.31 5.33
C ASP A 16 15.80 -3.47 4.08
N TYR A 17 15.78 -4.10 2.90
CA TYR A 17 15.39 -3.45 1.65
C TYR A 17 13.96 -2.91 1.74
N LEU A 18 13.00 -3.75 2.15
CA LEU A 18 11.59 -3.36 2.26
C LEU A 18 11.38 -2.20 3.25
N LYS A 19 12.06 -2.22 4.40
CA LYS A 19 12.00 -1.15 5.39
C LYS A 19 12.56 0.15 4.81
N ALA A 20 13.73 0.11 4.18
CA ALA A 20 14.35 1.30 3.61
C ALA A 20 13.48 1.97 2.53
N HIS A 21 12.78 1.18 1.73
CA HIS A 21 12.04 1.70 0.57
C HIS A 21 10.55 1.95 0.84
N PHE A 22 9.93 1.26 1.80
CA PHE A 22 8.47 1.32 1.96
C PHE A 22 7.99 1.67 3.37
N SER A 23 8.84 1.64 4.41
CA SER A 23 8.39 1.94 5.78
C SER A 23 7.89 3.37 5.95
N LYS A 24 8.35 4.30 5.13
CA LYS A 24 7.88 5.70 5.15
C LYS A 24 6.88 6.01 4.04
N SER A 25 6.41 5.00 3.29
CA SER A 25 5.52 5.24 2.15
C SER A 25 4.21 5.91 2.57
N ILE A 26 3.69 5.55 3.75
CA ILE A 26 2.57 6.22 4.43
C ILE A 26 2.81 6.16 5.94
N ILE A 27 2.71 7.32 6.59
CA ILE A 27 2.70 7.54 8.03
C ILE A 27 1.43 8.34 8.33
N VAL A 28 0.61 7.88 9.27
CA VAL A 28 -0.62 8.57 9.70
C VAL A 28 -0.51 8.87 11.18
N ASP A 29 -0.74 10.12 11.57
CA ASP A 29 -0.63 10.58 12.95
C ASP A 29 0.69 10.14 13.63
N GLY A 30 1.79 10.19 12.87
CA GLY A 30 3.13 9.82 13.34
C GLY A 30 3.40 8.31 13.42
N ARG A 31 2.49 7.45 12.96
CA ARG A 31 2.64 5.99 12.98
C ARG A 31 2.73 5.40 11.58
N SER A 32 3.68 4.50 11.38
CA SER A 32 3.81 3.70 10.15
C SER A 32 3.37 2.27 10.40
N HIS A 33 2.16 1.92 9.96
CA HIS A 33 1.70 0.53 10.02
C HIS A 33 2.57 -0.41 9.18
N ILE A 34 3.12 0.08 8.06
CA ILE A 34 4.02 -0.71 7.20
C ILE A 34 5.38 -0.92 7.88
N GLY A 35 5.92 0.12 8.51
CA GLY A 35 7.15 0.05 9.30
C GLY A 35 7.02 -0.93 10.46
N GLU A 36 5.96 -0.78 11.27
CA GLU A 36 5.62 -1.67 12.37
C GLU A 36 5.47 -3.12 11.90
N TYR A 37 4.78 -3.33 10.77
CA TYR A 37 4.64 -4.66 10.17
C TYR A 37 6.00 -5.31 9.88
N TYR A 38 6.93 -4.57 9.26
CA TYR A 38 8.25 -5.12 8.94
C TYR A 38 9.13 -5.35 10.17
N GLU A 39 9.01 -4.53 11.22
CA GLU A 39 9.66 -4.78 12.51
C GLU A 39 9.18 -6.10 13.13
N GLN A 40 7.87 -6.33 13.12
CA GLN A 40 7.31 -7.62 13.56
C GLN A 40 7.81 -8.78 12.70
N GLN A 41 7.98 -8.59 11.39
CA GLN A 41 8.54 -9.62 10.52
C GLN A 41 10.00 -9.94 10.86
N GLN A 42 10.82 -8.95 11.23
CA GLN A 42 12.21 -9.16 11.67
C GLN A 42 12.26 -10.03 12.93
N LEU A 43 11.41 -9.74 13.92
CA LEU A 43 11.29 -10.56 15.14
C LEU A 43 10.89 -12.01 14.81
N LEU A 44 9.98 -12.21 13.85
CA LEU A 44 9.59 -13.55 13.40
C LEU A 44 10.73 -14.31 12.71
N VAL A 45 11.53 -13.64 11.89
CA VAL A 45 12.71 -14.26 11.25
C VAL A 45 13.70 -14.74 12.31
N GLU A 46 14.00 -13.91 13.31
CA GLU A 46 14.92 -14.30 14.40
C GLU A 46 14.35 -15.47 15.21
N LYS A 47 13.05 -15.44 15.54
CA LYS A 47 12.37 -16.55 16.21
C LYS A 47 12.44 -17.86 15.43
N TYR A 48 12.27 -17.83 14.10
CA TYR A 48 12.39 -19.03 13.27
C TYR A 48 13.83 -19.55 13.18
N PHE A 49 14.81 -18.65 13.17
CA PHE A 49 16.21 -19.01 13.20
C PHE A 49 16.60 -19.70 14.51
N GLN A 50 16.22 -19.15 15.65
CA GLN A 50 16.45 -19.75 16.98
C GLN A 50 15.83 -21.15 17.10
N LYS A 51 14.65 -21.34 16.51
CA LYS A 51 13.96 -22.64 16.45
C LYS A 51 14.52 -23.61 15.40
N LYS A 52 15.58 -23.23 14.67
CA LYS A 52 16.16 -24.00 13.54
C LYS A 52 15.11 -24.37 12.47
N ALA A 53 14.09 -23.55 12.29
CA ALA A 53 12.96 -23.83 11.41
C ALA A 53 13.22 -23.38 9.96
N THR A 54 14.15 -24.05 9.27
CA THR A 54 14.59 -23.70 7.90
C THR A 54 13.44 -23.53 6.91
N GLY A 55 12.43 -24.41 6.94
CA GLY A 55 11.27 -24.32 6.05
C GLY A 55 10.44 -23.04 6.25
N LEU A 56 10.31 -22.57 7.49
CA LEU A 56 9.61 -21.32 7.79
C LEU A 56 10.41 -20.10 7.33
N LEU A 57 11.74 -20.11 7.46
CA LEU A 57 12.60 -19.06 6.94
C LEU A 57 12.53 -18.97 5.42
N LYS A 58 12.59 -20.11 4.71
CA LYS A 58 12.43 -20.17 3.26
C LYS A 58 11.08 -19.57 2.84
N LYS A 59 9.99 -20.03 3.43
CA LYS A 59 8.64 -19.51 3.16
C LYS A 59 8.55 -18.01 3.44
N LYS A 60 9.23 -17.53 4.48
CA LYS A 60 9.26 -16.11 4.83
C LYS A 60 9.96 -15.28 3.77
N PHE A 61 11.14 -15.71 3.34
CA PHE A 61 11.88 -15.09 2.25
C PHE A 61 11.03 -15.07 0.96
N GLU A 62 10.42 -16.18 0.57
CA GLU A 62 9.56 -16.26 -0.62
C GLU A 62 8.35 -15.33 -0.54
N SER A 63 7.71 -15.25 0.62
CA SER A 63 6.56 -14.37 0.84
C SER A 63 6.92 -12.89 0.74
N LEU A 64 8.09 -12.49 1.24
CA LEU A 64 8.54 -11.09 1.27
C LEU A 64 9.12 -10.67 -0.08
N SER A 65 9.94 -11.52 -0.69
CA SER A 65 10.61 -11.24 -1.98
C SER A 65 9.70 -11.47 -3.19
N GLY A 66 8.68 -12.33 -3.07
CA GLY A 66 7.82 -12.73 -4.17
C GLY A 66 7.19 -11.55 -4.94
N PRO A 67 6.59 -10.56 -4.26
CA PRO A 67 6.06 -9.37 -4.94
C PRO A 67 7.11 -8.57 -5.70
N LEU A 68 8.32 -8.41 -5.15
CA LEU A 68 9.43 -7.69 -5.77
C LEU A 68 9.95 -8.43 -7.02
N ARG A 69 10.14 -9.75 -6.90
CA ARG A 69 10.59 -10.62 -7.99
C ARG A 69 9.58 -10.63 -9.13
N LYS A 70 8.28 -10.77 -8.84
CA LYS A 70 7.20 -10.73 -9.84
C LYS A 70 7.06 -9.40 -10.57
N ARG A 71 7.58 -8.31 -10.00
CA ARG A 71 7.62 -6.98 -10.63
C ARG A 71 8.91 -6.75 -11.42
N GLY A 72 9.88 -7.66 -11.33
CA GLY A 72 11.20 -7.48 -11.95
C GLY A 72 12.01 -6.38 -11.27
N ASP A 73 11.88 -6.22 -9.95
CA ASP A 73 12.60 -5.18 -9.20
C ASP A 73 14.12 -5.44 -9.23
N GLN A 74 14.80 -4.78 -10.17
CA GLN A 74 16.24 -4.91 -10.36
C GLN A 74 17.03 -4.27 -9.22
N ALA A 75 16.52 -3.23 -8.57
CA ALA A 75 17.19 -2.59 -7.44
C ALA A 75 17.23 -3.56 -6.25
N PHE A 76 16.13 -4.27 -6.01
CA PHE A 76 16.08 -5.36 -5.04
C PHE A 76 17.08 -6.47 -5.38
N ALA A 77 17.14 -6.93 -6.63
CA ALA A 77 18.05 -7.99 -7.05
C ALA A 77 19.52 -7.61 -6.81
N ARG A 78 19.91 -6.39 -7.21
CA ARG A 78 21.27 -5.85 -6.96
C ARG A 78 21.57 -5.76 -5.47
N TYR A 79 20.63 -5.22 -4.68
CA TYR A 79 20.79 -5.11 -3.24
C TYR A 79 21.05 -6.47 -2.57
N ILE A 80 20.30 -7.51 -2.94
CA ILE A 80 20.51 -8.87 -2.41
C ILE A 80 21.88 -9.42 -2.84
N ALA A 81 22.28 -9.21 -4.10
CA ALA A 81 23.58 -9.64 -4.59
C ALA A 81 24.74 -8.99 -3.82
N GLU A 82 24.67 -7.67 -3.61
CA GLU A 82 25.69 -6.91 -2.87
C GLU A 82 25.77 -7.32 -1.39
N ARG A 83 24.61 -7.55 -0.75
CA ARG A 83 24.55 -7.84 0.69
C ARG A 83 24.80 -9.30 1.05
N THR A 84 24.52 -10.22 0.13
CA THR A 84 24.49 -11.65 0.45
C THR A 84 25.33 -12.52 -0.50
N GLY A 85 25.82 -11.93 -1.60
CA GLY A 85 26.49 -12.66 -2.69
C GLY A 85 25.54 -13.51 -3.53
N GLN A 86 24.23 -13.46 -3.29
CA GLN A 86 23.23 -14.27 -4.01
C GLN A 86 22.65 -13.51 -5.20
N GLN A 87 22.70 -14.13 -6.37
CA GLN A 87 22.06 -13.58 -7.57
C GLN A 87 20.59 -14.02 -7.61
N LEU A 88 19.69 -13.07 -7.87
CA LEU A 88 18.27 -13.34 -8.07
C LEU A 88 17.91 -13.01 -9.52
N ASP A 89 17.34 -13.97 -10.24
CA ASP A 89 16.85 -13.75 -11.61
C ASP A 89 15.43 -13.17 -11.61
N VAL A 90 15.32 -11.91 -11.21
CA VAL A 90 14.02 -11.23 -11.15
C VAL A 90 13.40 -10.98 -12.52
N VAL A 91 14.20 -10.96 -13.60
CA VAL A 91 13.72 -10.64 -14.95
C VAL A 91 12.95 -11.83 -15.51
N SER A 92 13.57 -13.01 -15.52
CA SER A 92 12.91 -14.23 -16.02
C SER A 92 11.66 -14.54 -15.18
N GLU A 93 11.75 -14.39 -13.86
CA GLU A 93 10.61 -14.62 -12.97
C GLU A 93 9.44 -13.64 -13.20
N ALA A 94 9.72 -12.37 -13.48
CA ALA A 94 8.69 -11.40 -13.82
C ALA A 94 8.01 -11.75 -15.15
N GLN A 95 8.79 -12.19 -16.14
CA GLN A 95 8.27 -12.62 -17.43
C GLN A 95 7.39 -13.86 -17.29
N GLU A 96 7.82 -14.87 -16.54
CA GLU A 96 7.02 -16.06 -16.24
C GLU A 96 5.72 -15.70 -15.50
N ALA A 97 5.80 -14.83 -14.49
CA ALA A 97 4.63 -14.37 -13.74
C ALA A 97 3.65 -13.60 -14.62
N PHE A 98 4.15 -12.80 -15.57
CA PHE A 98 3.32 -12.11 -16.56
C PHE A 98 2.63 -13.11 -17.48
N GLN A 99 3.36 -14.07 -18.05
CA GLN A 99 2.79 -15.10 -18.93
C GLN A 99 1.70 -15.93 -18.22
N GLN A 100 1.93 -16.32 -16.97
CA GLN A 100 0.93 -17.04 -16.17
C GLN A 100 -0.34 -16.20 -15.94
N ARG A 101 -0.18 -14.90 -15.66
CA ARG A 101 -1.32 -13.98 -15.50
C ARG A 101 -2.09 -13.79 -16.81
N ALA A 102 -1.38 -13.61 -17.92
CA ALA A 102 -1.96 -13.48 -19.25
C ALA A 102 -2.74 -14.74 -19.63
N ALA A 103 -2.15 -15.92 -19.46
CA ALA A 103 -2.82 -17.20 -19.70
C ALA A 103 -4.08 -17.37 -18.84
N LYS A 104 -3.99 -17.04 -17.54
CA LYS A 104 -5.15 -17.08 -16.64
C LYS A 104 -6.24 -16.10 -17.03
N PHE A 105 -5.88 -14.91 -17.54
CA PHE A 105 -6.84 -13.93 -18.03
C PHE A 105 -7.54 -14.43 -19.30
N LEU A 106 -6.78 -14.95 -20.26
CA LEU A 106 -7.28 -15.49 -21.52
C LEU A 106 -8.16 -16.73 -21.32
N ALA A 107 -7.90 -17.53 -20.27
CA ALA A 107 -8.71 -18.69 -19.91
C ALA A 107 -10.09 -18.36 -19.31
N LYS A 108 -10.36 -17.09 -18.93
CA LYS A 108 -11.66 -16.69 -18.38
C LYS A 108 -12.70 -16.52 -19.50
N PRO A 109 -13.97 -16.92 -19.28
CA PRO A 109 -15.04 -16.65 -20.24
C PRO A 109 -15.23 -15.14 -20.46
N VAL A 110 -15.54 -14.74 -21.70
CA VAL A 110 -15.65 -13.32 -22.13
C VAL A 110 -16.59 -12.49 -21.24
N ASN A 111 -17.66 -13.09 -20.71
CA ASN A 111 -18.60 -12.42 -19.80
C ASN A 111 -17.97 -12.09 -18.43
N GLU A 112 -17.01 -12.89 -17.95
CA GLU A 112 -16.25 -12.58 -16.73
C GLU A 112 -15.13 -11.56 -17.00
N GLN A 113 -14.52 -11.59 -18.20
CA GLN A 113 -13.55 -10.57 -18.61
C GLN A 113 -14.19 -9.17 -18.68
N ARG A 114 -15.44 -9.08 -19.17
CA ARG A 114 -16.23 -7.83 -19.20
C ARG A 114 -16.64 -7.34 -17.81
N ARG A 115 -16.97 -8.24 -16.88
CA ARG A 115 -17.25 -7.88 -15.47
C ARG A 115 -16.01 -7.32 -14.74
N SER A 116 -14.80 -7.77 -15.09
CA SER A 116 -13.56 -7.21 -14.53
C SER A 116 -13.16 -5.84 -15.10
N ALA A 117 -13.70 -5.44 -16.26
CA ALA A 117 -13.43 -4.15 -16.89
C ALA A 117 -14.46 -3.06 -16.54
N GLY A 118 -15.56 -3.44 -15.88
CA GLY A 118 -16.65 -2.54 -15.51
C GLY A 118 -17.31 -2.99 -14.22
N THR A 119 -16.62 -2.84 -13.09
CA THR A 119 -17.29 -2.86 -11.79
C THR A 119 -17.95 -1.50 -11.61
N ASN A 120 -19.21 -1.39 -12.07
CA ASN A 120 -20.10 -0.30 -11.73
C ASN A 120 -20.43 -0.42 -10.24
N ASN A 121 -19.47 -0.09 -9.37
CA ASN A 121 -19.51 -0.36 -7.93
C ASN A 121 -20.43 0.61 -7.15
N GLY A 122 -21.26 1.40 -7.85
CA GLY A 122 -22.07 2.43 -7.21
C GLY A 122 -21.21 3.48 -6.48
N TYR A 123 -19.95 3.64 -6.90
CA TYR A 123 -19.10 4.72 -6.44
C TYR A 123 -19.23 5.89 -7.40
N GLU A 124 -19.61 7.03 -6.84
CA GLU A 124 -19.43 8.34 -7.44
C GLU A 124 -18.08 8.89 -6.95
N GLU A 125 -17.16 9.07 -7.89
CA GLU A 125 -15.86 9.68 -7.64
C GLU A 125 -15.89 11.11 -8.20
N SER A 126 -15.62 12.09 -7.34
CA SER A 126 -15.45 13.48 -7.79
C SER A 126 -14.15 13.63 -8.59
N PRO A 127 -14.06 14.63 -9.50
CA PRO A 127 -12.81 14.95 -10.16
C PRO A 127 -11.67 15.17 -9.15
N ALA A 128 -10.47 14.76 -9.53
CA ALA A 128 -9.30 14.89 -8.67
C ALA A 128 -9.03 16.37 -8.35
N ILE A 129 -8.83 16.69 -7.07
CA ILE A 129 -8.52 18.04 -6.59
C ILE A 129 -7.01 18.14 -6.40
N ILE A 130 -6.35 18.84 -7.30
CA ILE A 130 -4.89 18.89 -7.40
C ILE A 130 -4.35 19.96 -6.45
N ALA A 131 -3.26 19.66 -5.73
CA ALA A 131 -2.54 20.62 -4.90
C ALA A 131 -1.94 21.76 -5.75
N PRO A 132 -1.66 22.95 -5.16
CA PRO A 132 -1.11 24.07 -5.93
C PRO A 132 0.22 23.76 -6.63
N ASP A 133 1.05 22.88 -6.05
CA ASP A 133 2.31 22.41 -6.63
C ASP A 133 2.15 21.35 -7.75
N GLY A 134 0.94 20.83 -7.96
CA GLY A 134 0.67 19.78 -8.94
C GLY A 134 1.13 18.37 -8.55
N ARG A 135 1.73 18.18 -7.37
CA ARG A 135 2.39 16.92 -6.98
C ARG A 135 1.46 15.97 -6.21
N LYS A 136 0.45 16.52 -5.55
CA LYS A 136 -0.50 15.78 -4.70
C LYS A 136 -1.92 16.00 -5.18
N ARG A 137 -2.81 15.04 -4.91
CA ARG A 137 -4.23 15.16 -5.26
C ARG A 137 -5.15 14.50 -4.25
N LEU A 138 -6.37 15.00 -4.17
CA LEU A 138 -7.45 14.45 -3.36
C LEU A 138 -8.51 13.82 -4.25
N HIS A 139 -9.08 12.73 -3.76
CA HIS A 139 -10.22 12.06 -4.34
C HIS A 139 -11.32 11.96 -3.29
N ILE A 140 -12.51 12.44 -3.63
CA ILE A 140 -13.70 12.23 -2.83
C ILE A 140 -14.48 11.09 -3.47
N VAL A 141 -14.68 10.03 -2.70
CA VAL A 141 -15.39 8.83 -3.14
C VAL A 141 -16.60 8.63 -2.25
N ARG A 142 -17.78 8.60 -2.89
CA ARG A 142 -19.06 8.30 -2.26
C ARG A 142 -19.59 7.04 -2.88
N GLY A 143 -19.96 6.04 -2.09
CA GLY A 143 -20.58 4.85 -2.66
C GLY A 143 -20.51 3.64 -1.78
N ARG A 144 -20.76 2.49 -2.40
CA ARG A 144 -20.95 1.25 -1.68
C ARG A 144 -19.65 0.47 -1.49
N SER A 145 -19.14 0.47 -0.26
CA SER A 145 -18.06 -0.42 0.17
C SER A 145 -18.64 -1.70 0.79
N GLY A 146 -18.58 -2.78 0.01
CA GLY A 146 -19.19 -4.06 0.40
C GLY A 146 -20.71 -3.95 0.51
N GLN A 147 -21.25 -4.11 1.73
CA GLN A 147 -22.69 -3.97 1.98
C GLN A 147 -23.09 -2.55 2.45
N GLN A 148 -22.13 -1.68 2.79
CA GLN A 148 -22.39 -0.39 3.42
C GLN A 148 -22.12 0.78 2.47
N MET A 149 -22.87 1.87 2.62
CA MET A 149 -22.55 3.14 1.98
C MET A 149 -21.47 3.85 2.80
N THR A 150 -20.52 4.48 2.13
CA THR A 150 -19.43 5.23 2.75
C THR A 150 -19.10 6.48 1.94
N SER A 151 -18.69 7.53 2.65
CA SER A 151 -18.14 8.75 2.06
C SER A 151 -16.74 8.95 2.58
N SER A 152 -15.78 9.13 1.67
CA SER A 152 -14.36 9.08 2.00
C SER A 152 -13.55 10.08 1.21
N VAL A 153 -12.44 10.51 1.81
CA VAL A 153 -11.41 11.33 1.18
C VAL A 153 -10.11 10.54 1.17
N THR A 154 -9.52 10.40 -0.02
CA THR A 154 -8.21 9.77 -0.23
C THR A 154 -7.23 10.81 -0.70
N ILE A 155 -6.03 10.82 -0.10
CA ILE A 155 -4.88 11.58 -0.59
C ILE A 155 -4.01 10.66 -1.45
N VAL A 156 -3.49 11.21 -2.54
CA VAL A 156 -2.55 10.53 -3.43
C VAL A 156 -1.29 11.38 -3.54
N PHE A 157 -0.18 10.79 -3.09
CA PHE A 157 1.19 11.23 -3.35
C PHE A 157 1.70 10.58 -4.64
N GLU A 158 2.89 10.98 -5.08
CA GLU A 158 3.52 10.42 -6.29
C GLU A 158 3.69 8.89 -6.23
N GLN A 159 4.02 8.34 -5.05
CA GLN A 159 4.36 6.92 -4.88
C GLN A 159 3.40 6.13 -4.00
N SER A 160 2.40 6.80 -3.40
CA SER A 160 1.50 6.16 -2.44
C SER A 160 0.16 6.88 -2.35
N SER A 161 -0.83 6.22 -1.76
CA SER A 161 -2.14 6.79 -1.49
C SER A 161 -2.71 6.21 -0.21
N THR A 162 -3.50 7.00 0.51
CA THR A 162 -4.21 6.52 1.71
C THR A 162 -5.52 7.26 1.92
N GLY A 163 -6.50 6.58 2.50
CA GLY A 163 -7.70 7.23 3.03
C GLY A 163 -7.31 8.11 4.22
N ILE A 164 -7.76 9.36 4.21
CA ILE A 164 -7.52 10.33 5.29
C ILE A 164 -8.79 10.70 6.06
N TYR A 165 -9.94 10.40 5.47
CA TYR A 165 -11.24 10.53 6.11
C TYR A 165 -12.19 9.46 5.57
N CYS A 166 -12.99 8.86 6.43
CA CYS A 166 -14.05 7.92 6.05
C CYS A 166 -15.16 7.95 7.09
N LYS A 167 -16.39 8.08 6.61
CA LYS A 167 -17.61 8.08 7.41
C LYS A 167 -18.60 7.06 6.85
N LEU A 168 -19.33 6.36 7.72
CA LEU A 168 -20.41 5.48 7.29
C LEU A 168 -21.59 6.32 6.81
N GLY A 169 -22.22 5.89 5.73
CA GLY A 169 -23.32 6.58 5.08
C GLY A 169 -22.89 7.49 3.93
N LEU A 170 -23.90 8.04 3.26
CA LEU A 170 -23.72 9.00 2.18
C LEU A 170 -23.71 10.41 2.79
N ASP A 171 -22.61 11.12 2.62
CA ASP A 171 -22.42 12.50 3.00
C ASP A 171 -22.28 13.35 1.73
N GLU A 172 -23.39 13.94 1.31
CA GLU A 172 -23.44 14.79 0.12
C GLU A 172 -22.68 16.10 0.33
N GLU A 173 -22.56 16.55 1.58
CA GLU A 173 -21.89 17.80 1.99
C GLU A 173 -20.37 17.60 2.17
N LEU A 174 -19.86 16.37 2.03
CA LEU A 174 -18.43 16.08 2.13
C LEU A 174 -17.62 16.83 1.06
N THR A 175 -16.81 17.78 1.50
CA THR A 175 -15.87 18.50 0.64
C THR A 175 -14.46 18.39 1.19
N ALA A 176 -13.48 18.48 0.32
CA ALA A 176 -12.08 18.51 0.68
C ALA A 176 -11.36 19.51 -0.24
N VAL A 177 -10.55 20.40 0.33
CA VAL A 177 -9.81 21.41 -0.43
C VAL A 177 -8.39 21.53 0.10
N TRP A 178 -7.46 21.83 -0.81
CA TRP A 178 -6.12 22.26 -0.44
C TRP A 178 -6.17 23.72 0.04
N LYS A 179 -5.69 23.98 1.25
CA LYS A 179 -5.46 25.35 1.74
C LYS A 179 -4.15 25.92 1.20
N ASP A 180 -3.15 25.04 1.09
CA ASP A 180 -1.83 25.27 0.53
C ASP A 180 -1.26 23.93 0.04
N ASN A 181 0.06 23.80 -0.14
CA ASN A 181 0.69 22.55 -0.61
C ASN A 181 0.67 21.43 0.43
N ASP A 182 0.56 21.76 1.72
CA ASP A 182 0.82 20.86 2.84
C ASP A 182 -0.34 20.85 3.85
N SER A 183 -1.47 21.47 3.53
CA SER A 183 -2.64 21.57 4.40
C SER A 183 -3.95 21.35 3.63
N ILE A 184 -4.81 20.52 4.20
CA ILE A 184 -6.14 20.17 3.66
C ILE A 184 -7.21 20.62 4.65
N LEU A 185 -8.32 21.16 4.15
CA LEU A 185 -9.55 21.33 4.91
C LEU A 185 -10.59 20.32 4.40
N ILE A 186 -11.11 19.49 5.31
CA ILE A 186 -12.22 18.59 5.05
C ILE A 186 -13.46 19.12 5.78
N THR A 187 -14.54 19.36 5.03
CA THR A 187 -15.83 19.73 5.60
C THR A 187 -16.78 18.55 5.43
N SER A 188 -17.50 18.20 6.49
CA SER A 188 -18.46 17.10 6.49
C SER A 188 -19.70 17.52 7.26
N LYS A 189 -20.85 16.95 6.87
CA LYS A 189 -22.10 17.15 7.57
C LYS A 189 -21.99 16.76 9.04
N LYS A 190 -22.47 17.63 9.93
CA LYS A 190 -22.68 17.27 11.33
C LYS A 190 -23.89 16.34 11.46
N ASP A 191 -23.64 15.08 11.79
CA ASP A 191 -24.67 14.10 12.11
C ASP A 191 -24.11 13.01 13.05
N ASP A 192 -24.95 12.05 13.42
CA ASP A 192 -24.60 10.95 14.34
C ASP A 192 -23.95 9.74 13.63
N LEU A 193 -23.62 9.85 12.33
CA LEU A 193 -23.02 8.73 11.62
C LEU A 193 -21.54 8.58 12.00
N PRO A 194 -21.08 7.34 12.25
CA PRO A 194 -19.73 7.12 12.78
C PRO A 194 -18.65 7.38 11.73
N GLU A 195 -17.63 8.11 12.16
CA GLU A 195 -16.37 8.29 11.47
C GLU A 195 -15.49 7.06 11.73
N THR A 196 -15.15 6.31 10.67
CA THR A 196 -14.28 5.13 10.76
C THR A 196 -12.80 5.48 10.53
N THR A 197 -12.54 6.63 9.92
CA THR A 197 -11.18 7.15 9.71
C THR A 197 -11.22 8.67 9.78
N LYS A 198 -10.32 9.25 10.57
CA LYS A 198 -10.16 10.70 10.72
C LYS A 198 -8.76 11.00 11.22
N TYR A 199 -7.83 11.25 10.31
CA TYR A 199 -6.43 11.52 10.64
C TYR A 199 -6.17 13.02 10.70
N ARG A 200 -5.25 13.44 11.57
CA ARG A 200 -4.86 14.85 11.69
C ARG A 200 -3.68 15.20 10.81
N GLN A 201 -2.84 14.20 10.51
CA GLN A 201 -1.72 14.35 9.62
C GLN A 201 -1.45 13.05 8.87
N VAL A 202 -0.95 13.21 7.65
CA VAL A 202 -0.49 12.12 6.81
C VAL A 202 0.85 12.52 6.21
N GLN A 203 1.78 11.58 6.16
CA GLN A 203 3.11 11.80 5.61
C GLN A 203 3.46 10.67 4.65
N SER A 204 4.09 11.03 3.53
CA SER A 204 4.76 10.09 2.63
C SER A 204 6.20 10.53 2.46
N PHE A 205 7.13 9.70 2.91
CA PHE A 205 8.55 10.01 2.99
C PHE A 205 8.81 11.34 3.70
N ASP A 206 9.24 12.36 2.97
CA ASP A 206 9.56 13.68 3.52
C ASP A 206 8.41 14.70 3.32
N GLU A 207 7.31 14.30 2.69
CA GLU A 207 6.14 15.14 2.44
C GLU A 207 5.10 14.93 3.55
N LEU A 208 4.92 15.94 4.41
CA LEU A 208 3.93 15.97 5.49
C LEU A 208 2.75 16.84 5.09
N VAL A 209 1.53 16.33 5.29
CA VAL A 209 0.28 17.05 5.07
C VAL A 209 -0.56 17.06 6.34
N THR A 210 -0.99 18.25 6.75
CA THR A 210 -1.89 18.46 7.89
C THR A 210 -3.34 18.48 7.41
N ILE A 211 -4.25 17.95 8.22
CA ILE A 211 -5.66 17.83 7.90
C ILE A 211 -6.47 18.54 8.98
N GLU A 212 -7.22 19.55 8.56
CA GLU A 212 -8.18 20.28 9.38
C GLU A 212 -9.60 19.84 9.04
N TYR A 213 -10.49 19.93 10.03
CA TYR A 213 -11.89 19.55 9.88
C TYR A 213 -12.80 20.71 10.26
N ALA A 214 -13.82 20.94 9.45
CA ALA A 214 -14.92 21.85 9.73
C ALA A 214 -16.27 21.12 9.65
N GLU A 215 -17.26 21.62 10.40
CA GLU A 215 -18.65 21.19 10.25
C GLU A 215 -19.30 22.03 9.14
N GLY A 216 -20.00 21.34 8.22
CA GLY A 216 -20.84 21.94 7.18
C GLY A 216 -22.20 22.37 7.68
#